data_AF-A0A6P6P598-F1
#
_entry.id   AF-A0A6P6P598-F1
#
_cell.length_a   1.000
_cell.length_b   1.000
_cell.length_c   1.000
_cell.angle_alpha   90.00
_cell.angle_beta   90.00
_cell.angle_gamma   90.00
#
_symmetry.space_group_name_H-M   'P 1'
#
loop_
_entity.id
_entity.type
_entity.pdbx_description
1 polymer ?
#
loop_
_entity_poly.entity_id
_entity_poly.type
_entity_poly.pdbx_seq_one_letter_code
_entity_poly.pdbx_strand_id
1 'polypeptide(L)'
;MYNSERVPETSIDQNQTNGCRSDVDSDKADQYKADPTDSIPRRPSRRIVLHFDLNNTILVSKGVTRQRTVAALEYFLSTVTWGRMTKGKWQWLSEVPSLLQPCEGAITYYTQFGRVADFTTVGPGRQFRKVLEEHLELLQWPSDIPADKELSVKGEDGKLYHWILPSFFQMLQDLASQGVEFSVLFRTFGSDLPRVLNAVKRVVQQGSHPLFPDLPALKLRVNSSAGRIRCSGKGTTLIRGEEHLSTRDGERHVYQYLSSAVGLGGFQDHFGWWARNTYSILGGKPLWIDPFDNKVQHIFIDDNIRQNDEDSIVHPKVFLEPEGLQTRTASASELYDLCLIQNDLLKAISEPRYFTQRIQICMKNYEGNRQTGWPNEAQVKSESVK
;
A
#
# COMPACT_ATOMS: atom_id res chain seq x y z
N MET A 1 36.32 13.22 60.46
CA MET A 1 37.27 14.13 61.16
C MET A 1 38.56 14.10 60.39
N TYR A 2 39.19 15.26 60.14
CA TYR A 2 40.43 15.48 59.35
C TYR A 2 40.33 15.04 57.87
N ASN A 3 40.70 15.83 56.84
CA ASN A 3 41.79 16.79 56.58
C ASN A 3 43.19 16.18 56.47
N SER A 4 43.72 16.10 55.24
CA SER A 4 44.73 17.03 54.67
C SER A 4 45.22 16.45 53.32
N GLU A 5 45.12 17.14 52.18
CA GLU A 5 46.07 18.14 51.61
C GLU A 5 47.28 17.48 50.89
N ARG A 6 47.67 17.90 49.67
CA ARG A 6 48.38 19.15 49.26
C ARG A 6 49.78 19.25 49.93
N VAL A 7 50.88 19.71 49.31
CA VAL A 7 51.05 20.69 48.22
C VAL A 7 52.17 20.27 47.21
N PRO A 8 53.22 21.05 46.83
CA PRO A 8 53.27 21.92 45.64
C PRO A 8 54.51 21.63 44.70
N GLU A 9 55.07 22.46 43.79
CA GLU A 9 54.90 23.88 43.31
C GLU A 9 55.53 24.01 41.88
N THR A 10 55.72 25.25 41.39
CA THR A 10 56.61 25.75 40.29
C THR A 10 56.13 25.64 38.84
N SER A 11 56.30 26.67 37.99
CA SER A 11 56.60 28.10 38.26
C SER A 11 56.13 28.99 37.09
N ILE A 12 55.79 30.25 37.40
CA ILE A 12 55.46 31.30 36.43
C ILE A 12 56.74 32.01 35.99
N ASP A 13 56.80 32.49 34.74
CA ASP A 13 57.46 33.77 34.47
C ASP A 13 56.76 34.54 33.32
N GLN A 14 56.97 35.86 33.28
CA GLN A 14 56.42 36.80 32.30
C GLN A 14 57.48 37.85 31.95
N ASN A 15 57.50 38.37 30.71
CA ASN A 15 57.35 39.81 30.41
C ASN A 15 57.71 40.20 28.95
N GLN A 16 56.98 41.20 28.43
CA GLN A 16 57.47 42.34 27.59
C GLN A 16 58.13 42.05 26.21
N THR A 17 58.14 42.93 25.21
CA THR A 17 57.38 44.18 24.92
C THR A 17 57.53 44.50 23.43
N ASN A 18 56.49 45.06 22.82
CA ASN A 18 56.50 46.30 22.00
C ASN A 18 55.24 46.36 21.13
N GLY A 19 54.85 47.57 20.70
CA GLY A 19 53.73 47.77 19.80
C GLY A 19 53.81 49.11 19.08
N CYS A 20 52.92 49.33 18.10
CA CYS A 20 52.67 50.64 17.53
C CYS A 20 51.25 50.70 16.93
N ARG A 21 50.71 51.91 16.74
CA ARG A 21 49.37 52.17 16.20
C ARG A 21 49.42 52.60 14.73
N SER A 22 48.41 52.23 13.96
CA SER A 22 47.67 53.15 13.05
C SER A 22 46.43 52.46 12.48
N ASP A 23 45.31 53.19 12.43
CA ASP A 23 43.98 52.70 12.03
C ASP A 23 43.67 52.90 10.53
N VAL A 24 42.43 52.54 10.14
CA VAL A 24 41.63 52.97 8.95
C VAL A 24 41.56 52.01 7.74
N ASP A 25 40.31 51.79 7.30
CA ASP A 25 39.79 51.23 6.02
C ASP A 25 40.13 49.78 5.60
N SER A 26 39.23 49.05 4.91
CA SER A 26 37.77 49.16 4.76
C SER A 26 37.19 47.85 4.16
N ASP A 27 35.87 47.68 4.23
CA ASP A 27 35.05 46.57 3.71
C ASP A 27 35.62 45.65 2.62
N LYS A 28 35.60 44.34 2.91
CA LYS A 28 35.30 43.29 1.93
C LYS A 28 34.79 42.02 2.63
N ALA A 29 33.51 41.72 2.44
CA ALA A 29 32.92 40.44 2.81
C ALA A 29 33.05 39.47 1.63
N ASP A 30 33.56 38.25 1.88
CA ASP A 30 33.68 37.22 0.85
C ASP A 30 32.31 36.68 0.45
N GLN A 31 31.80 37.18 -0.68
CA GLN A 31 30.63 36.62 -1.34
C GLN A 31 30.98 35.25 -1.94
N TYR A 32 30.62 34.18 -1.25
CA TYR A 32 30.40 32.88 -1.87
C TYR A 32 29.26 32.98 -2.90
N LYS A 33 29.62 33.30 -4.16
CA LYS A 33 28.69 33.23 -5.29
C LYS A 33 28.35 31.78 -5.57
N ALA A 34 27.14 31.37 -5.20
CA ALA A 34 26.55 30.15 -5.72
C ALA A 34 26.37 30.27 -7.24
N ASP A 35 26.78 29.24 -7.98
CA ASP A 35 26.72 29.21 -9.44
C ASP A 35 25.26 28.99 -9.89
N PRO A 36 24.63 29.91 -10.65
CA PRO A 36 23.18 29.88 -10.91
C PRO A 36 22.74 28.88 -12.01
N THR A 37 23.58 27.90 -12.38
CA THR A 37 23.31 26.98 -13.50
C THR A 37 23.52 25.49 -13.18
N ASP A 38 22.91 24.97 -12.10
CA ASP A 38 22.62 23.52 -11.97
C ASP A 38 21.14 23.23 -11.70
N SER A 39 20.25 24.02 -12.32
CA SER A 39 18.84 23.65 -12.44
C SER A 39 18.65 22.64 -13.57
N ILE A 40 19.13 21.41 -13.40
CA ILE A 40 18.69 20.28 -14.24
C ILE A 40 17.16 20.32 -14.26
N PRO A 41 16.50 20.41 -15.44
CA PRO A 41 15.06 20.41 -15.50
C PRO A 41 14.53 19.11 -14.90
N ARG A 42 13.97 19.19 -13.69
CA ARG A 42 13.27 18.06 -13.07
C ARG A 42 12.15 17.68 -14.03
N ARG A 43 12.32 16.56 -14.75
CA ARG A 43 11.25 15.97 -15.57
C ARG A 43 10.00 15.93 -14.70
N PRO A 44 8.84 16.45 -15.15
CA PRO A 44 7.64 16.48 -14.32
C PRO A 44 7.34 15.06 -13.87
N SER A 45 7.44 14.83 -12.56
CA SER A 45 7.27 13.51 -11.97
C SER A 45 5.82 13.05 -12.17
N ARG A 46 5.65 11.86 -12.74
CA ARG A 46 4.31 11.29 -12.93
C ARG A 46 3.62 11.15 -11.57
N ARG A 47 2.42 11.71 -11.47
CA ARG A 47 1.52 11.55 -10.32
C ARG A 47 1.06 10.11 -10.25
N ILE A 48 0.98 9.54 -9.06
CA ILE A 48 0.40 8.20 -8.85
C ILE A 48 -0.93 8.26 -8.11
N VAL A 49 -1.93 7.50 -8.59
CA VAL A 49 -3.21 7.30 -7.91
C VAL A 49 -3.23 5.87 -7.36
N LEU A 50 -3.16 5.75 -6.05
CA LEU A 50 -3.03 4.49 -5.33
C LEU A 50 -4.41 3.98 -4.90
N HIS A 51 -4.88 2.93 -5.55
CA HIS A 51 -6.12 2.24 -5.21
C HIS A 51 -5.80 1.09 -4.24
N PHE A 52 -6.22 1.20 -2.98
CA PHE A 52 -5.98 0.17 -1.96
C PHE A 52 -7.28 -0.52 -1.59
N ASP A 53 -7.36 -1.86 -1.58
CA ASP A 53 -8.37 -2.53 -0.74
C ASP A 53 -8.05 -2.35 0.75
N LEU A 54 -9.04 -2.68 1.59
CA LEU A 54 -8.96 -2.64 3.02
C LEU A 54 -8.59 -4.01 3.62
N ASN A 55 -9.43 -5.04 3.44
CA ASN A 55 -9.29 -6.29 4.19
C ASN A 55 -8.16 -7.13 3.62
N ASN A 56 -7.36 -7.78 4.47
CA ASN A 56 -6.12 -8.50 4.11
C ASN A 56 -5.07 -7.65 3.34
N THR A 57 -5.34 -6.37 3.09
CA THR A 57 -4.51 -5.47 2.30
C THR A 57 -3.87 -4.42 3.22
N ILE A 58 -4.67 -3.58 3.88
CA ILE A 58 -4.18 -2.69 4.95
C ILE A 58 -4.85 -2.92 6.31
N LEU A 59 -5.87 -3.78 6.39
CA LEU A 59 -6.56 -4.19 7.62
C LEU A 59 -6.39 -5.69 7.84
N VAL A 60 -5.86 -6.08 9.00
CA VAL A 60 -5.84 -7.49 9.44
C VAL A 60 -7.13 -7.80 10.20
N SER A 61 -8.26 -7.68 9.50
CA SER A 61 -9.60 -8.01 9.98
C SER A 61 -10.54 -8.17 8.78
N LYS A 62 -11.73 -8.73 8.99
CA LYS A 62 -12.74 -8.85 7.92
C LYS A 62 -14.15 -8.63 8.49
N GLY A 63 -14.57 -7.36 8.53
CA GLY A 63 -15.81 -6.91 9.17
C GLY A 63 -17.06 -7.67 8.69
N VAL A 64 -17.17 -7.92 7.38
CA VAL A 64 -18.26 -8.69 6.74
C VAL A 64 -18.43 -10.08 7.36
N THR A 65 -17.33 -10.76 7.71
CA THR A 65 -17.36 -12.09 8.35
C THR A 65 -16.99 -12.05 9.83
N ARG A 66 -17.01 -10.87 10.45
CA ARG A 66 -16.71 -10.60 11.88
C ARG A 66 -15.39 -11.16 12.41
N GLN A 67 -14.41 -11.43 11.54
CA GLN A 67 -13.07 -11.87 11.95
C GLN A 67 -12.24 -10.68 12.44
N ARG A 68 -11.54 -10.84 13.57
CA ARG A 68 -10.49 -9.93 14.04
C ARG A 68 -9.13 -10.51 13.61
N THR A 69 -8.05 -10.01 14.22
CA THR A 69 -6.67 -10.20 13.77
C THR A 69 -6.22 -11.66 13.69
N VAL A 70 -6.48 -12.48 14.70
CA VAL A 70 -6.01 -13.87 14.72
C VAL A 70 -6.76 -14.67 13.67
N ALA A 71 -8.10 -14.57 13.65
CA ALA A 71 -8.92 -15.30 12.68
C ALA A 71 -8.73 -14.84 11.23
N ALA A 72 -8.36 -13.58 10.99
CA ALA A 72 -8.05 -13.06 9.66
C ALA A 72 -6.68 -13.56 9.16
N LEU A 73 -5.66 -13.59 10.01
CA LEU A 73 -4.32 -14.05 9.64
C LEU A 73 -4.24 -15.59 9.51
N GLU A 74 -4.93 -16.34 10.39
CA GLU A 74 -5.23 -17.78 10.21
C GLU A 74 -5.87 -18.07 8.84
N TYR A 75 -6.86 -17.26 8.46
CA TYR A 75 -7.51 -17.36 7.14
C TYR A 75 -6.55 -17.05 5.98
N PHE A 76 -5.73 -16.00 6.08
CA PHE A 76 -4.73 -15.70 5.05
C PHE A 76 -3.73 -16.84 4.89
N LEU A 77 -3.19 -17.39 5.99
CA LEU A 77 -2.28 -18.54 5.95
C LEU A 77 -2.91 -19.74 5.23
N SER A 78 -4.21 -19.98 5.37
CA SER A 78 -4.91 -21.04 4.62
C SER A 78 -4.98 -20.81 3.10
N THR A 79 -4.91 -19.54 2.65
CA THR A 79 -4.87 -19.18 1.21
C THR A 79 -3.48 -19.18 0.60
N VAL A 80 -2.41 -19.07 1.39
CA VAL A 80 -0.99 -19.16 0.93
C VAL A 80 -0.31 -20.49 1.28
N THR A 81 -1.06 -21.44 1.83
CA THR A 81 -0.60 -22.80 2.14
C THR A 81 -0.86 -23.73 0.95
N TRP A 82 0.20 -24.36 0.42
CA TRP A 82 0.12 -25.22 -0.76
C TRP A 82 0.32 -26.72 -0.46
N GLY A 83 -0.46 -27.54 -1.16
CA GLY A 83 -0.41 -28.99 -1.07
C GLY A 83 -1.11 -29.69 -2.23
N ARG A 84 -1.31 -30.99 -2.09
CA ARG A 84 -1.97 -31.88 -3.06
C ARG A 84 -2.85 -32.89 -2.36
N MET A 85 -3.91 -33.35 -3.04
CA MET A 85 -4.68 -34.51 -2.61
C MET A 85 -4.06 -35.80 -3.15
N THR A 86 -3.63 -36.68 -2.25
CA THR A 86 -3.08 -38.00 -2.57
C THR A 86 -3.85 -39.06 -1.79
N LYS A 87 -4.50 -40.01 -2.50
CA LYS A 87 -5.32 -41.09 -1.91
C LYS A 87 -6.35 -40.57 -0.88
N GLY A 88 -7.02 -39.45 -1.20
CA GLY A 88 -8.03 -38.83 -0.35
C GLY A 88 -7.49 -38.05 0.87
N LYS A 89 -6.17 -37.89 1.01
CA LYS A 89 -5.54 -37.11 2.10
C LYS A 89 -4.77 -35.92 1.54
N TRP A 90 -4.77 -34.82 2.29
CA TRP A 90 -3.89 -33.68 2.04
C TRP A 90 -2.43 -34.06 2.29
N GLN A 91 -1.54 -33.63 1.41
CA GLN A 91 -0.09 -33.72 1.56
C GLN A 91 0.54 -32.37 1.21
N TRP A 92 1.57 -32.00 1.95
CA TRP A 92 2.32 -30.76 1.80
C TRP A 92 3.11 -30.71 0.49
N LEU A 93 3.27 -29.50 -0.05
CA LEU A 93 4.21 -29.21 -1.13
C LEU A 93 5.19 -28.08 -0.79
N SER A 94 5.00 -27.35 0.32
CA SER A 94 5.92 -26.31 0.77
C SER A 94 5.94 -26.20 2.30
N GLU A 95 7.13 -26.00 2.86
CA GLU A 95 7.39 -25.59 4.25
C GLU A 95 7.28 -24.07 4.45
N VAL A 96 7.08 -23.30 3.36
CA VAL A 96 7.05 -21.83 3.34
C VAL A 96 5.74 -21.33 2.69
N PRO A 97 5.04 -20.32 3.26
CA PRO A 97 3.86 -19.74 2.62
C PRO A 97 4.22 -19.02 1.31
N SER A 98 3.34 -19.06 0.31
CA SER A 98 3.57 -18.40 -0.99
C SER A 98 2.27 -17.85 -1.58
N LEU A 99 2.33 -16.64 -2.17
CA LEU A 99 1.26 -16.12 -3.03
C LEU A 99 1.13 -16.89 -4.35
N LEU A 100 2.25 -17.44 -4.86
CA LEU A 100 2.35 -18.13 -6.13
C LEU A 100 2.26 -19.66 -5.93
N GLN A 101 1.63 -20.34 -6.88
CA GLN A 101 1.58 -21.80 -6.95
C GLN A 101 3.01 -22.37 -7.12
N PRO A 102 3.47 -23.28 -6.24
CA PRO A 102 4.86 -23.75 -6.26
C PRO A 102 5.15 -24.76 -7.39
N CYS A 103 4.14 -25.48 -7.89
CA CYS A 103 4.23 -26.35 -9.05
C CYS A 103 2.83 -26.61 -9.65
N GLU A 104 2.76 -27.06 -10.90
CA GLU A 104 1.50 -27.47 -11.53
C GLU A 104 0.74 -28.50 -10.67
N GLY A 105 -0.59 -28.37 -10.59
CA GLY A 105 -1.45 -29.24 -9.80
C GLY A 105 -1.35 -29.04 -8.28
N ALA A 106 -0.49 -28.15 -7.78
CA ALA A 106 -0.56 -27.70 -6.40
C ALA A 106 -1.83 -26.85 -6.19
N ILE A 107 -2.50 -27.04 -5.06
CA ILE A 107 -3.73 -26.33 -4.69
C ILE A 107 -3.55 -25.69 -3.32
N THR A 108 -4.28 -24.60 -3.04
CA THR A 108 -4.27 -24.00 -1.70
C THR A 108 -5.17 -24.78 -0.75
N TYR A 109 -4.85 -24.79 0.54
CA TYR A 109 -5.71 -25.45 1.53
C TYR A 109 -7.13 -24.85 1.54
N TYR A 110 -7.23 -23.52 1.42
CA TYR A 110 -8.50 -22.82 1.27
C TYR A 110 -9.30 -23.26 0.03
N THR A 111 -8.65 -23.43 -1.13
CA THR A 111 -9.34 -23.89 -2.35
C THR A 111 -9.91 -25.30 -2.18
N GLN A 112 -9.22 -26.18 -1.44
CA GLN A 112 -9.64 -27.57 -1.27
C GLN A 112 -10.67 -27.80 -0.15
N PHE A 113 -10.62 -27.04 0.94
CA PHE A 113 -11.44 -27.28 2.14
C PHE A 113 -12.28 -26.06 2.57
N GLY A 114 -12.18 -24.95 1.85
CA GLY A 114 -12.81 -23.69 2.23
C GLY A 114 -12.16 -23.07 3.47
N ARG A 115 -12.94 -22.28 4.20
CA ARG A 115 -12.50 -21.59 5.42
C ARG A 115 -12.57 -22.53 6.62
N VAL A 116 -11.42 -22.77 7.25
CA VAL A 116 -11.28 -23.53 8.50
C VAL A 116 -10.86 -22.58 9.63
N ALA A 117 -11.45 -22.74 10.81
CA ALA A 117 -11.03 -22.03 12.02
C ALA A 117 -9.81 -22.70 12.66
N ASP A 118 -8.98 -21.94 13.38
CA ASP A 118 -7.85 -22.46 14.15
C ASP A 118 -6.91 -23.34 13.30
N PHE A 119 -6.67 -22.91 12.05
CA PHE A 119 -6.01 -23.66 11.01
C PHE A 119 -4.55 -24.03 11.34
N THR A 120 -3.83 -23.14 12.04
CA THR A 120 -2.48 -23.42 12.59
C THR A 120 -2.50 -24.12 13.94
N THR A 121 -3.65 -24.31 14.59
CA THR A 121 -3.74 -24.91 15.93
C THR A 121 -4.18 -26.36 15.85
N VAL A 122 -5.35 -26.63 15.24
CA VAL A 122 -5.91 -27.98 15.09
C VAL A 122 -5.93 -28.46 13.63
N GLY A 123 -6.02 -27.52 12.69
CA GLY A 123 -5.93 -27.81 11.26
C GLY A 123 -4.56 -28.36 10.84
N PRO A 124 -4.38 -28.68 9.56
CA PRO A 124 -3.07 -29.14 9.09
C PRO A 124 -2.00 -28.05 9.19
N GLY A 125 -2.36 -26.76 9.14
CA GLY A 125 -1.44 -25.61 9.14
C GLY A 125 -0.49 -25.43 10.33
N ARG A 126 -0.38 -26.40 11.25
CA ARG A 126 0.49 -26.37 12.44
C ARG A 126 1.96 -26.04 12.15
N GLN A 127 2.49 -26.43 10.99
CA GLN A 127 3.85 -26.02 10.59
C GLN A 127 4.01 -24.49 10.47
N PHE A 128 2.94 -23.79 10.10
CA PHE A 128 2.89 -22.32 10.01
C PHE A 128 2.46 -21.64 11.32
N ARG A 129 2.33 -22.39 12.44
CA ARG A 129 1.97 -21.83 13.74
C ARG A 129 2.97 -20.77 14.22
N LYS A 130 4.27 -21.04 14.04
CA LYS A 130 5.33 -20.08 14.32
C LYS A 130 5.19 -18.81 13.46
N VAL A 131 4.90 -18.97 12.17
CA VAL A 131 4.69 -17.83 11.26
C VAL A 131 3.52 -16.95 11.71
N LEU A 132 2.41 -17.57 12.14
CA LEU A 132 1.29 -16.84 12.73
C LEU A 132 1.72 -16.05 13.97
N GLU A 133 2.45 -16.68 14.90
CA GLU A 133 2.86 -16.07 16.16
C GLU A 133 3.83 -14.90 15.94
N GLU A 134 4.86 -15.05 15.10
CA GLU A 134 5.79 -13.98 14.72
C GLU A 134 5.07 -12.78 14.08
N HIS A 135 4.11 -13.03 13.18
CA HIS A 135 3.36 -11.96 12.50
C HIS A 135 2.28 -11.32 13.39
N LEU A 136 1.73 -12.05 14.36
CA LEU A 136 0.90 -11.44 15.41
C LEU A 136 1.74 -10.57 16.33
N GLU A 137 2.97 -10.96 16.68
CA GLU A 137 3.87 -10.13 17.49
C GLU A 137 4.22 -8.80 16.80
N LEU A 138 4.54 -8.84 15.51
CA LEU A 138 4.77 -7.63 14.69
C LEU A 138 3.52 -6.75 14.50
N LEU A 139 2.31 -7.29 14.73
CA LEU A 139 1.05 -6.56 14.69
C LEU A 139 0.61 -5.97 16.03
N GLN A 140 1.23 -6.34 17.15
CA GLN A 140 0.77 -5.92 18.49
C GLN A 140 0.79 -4.40 18.64
N TRP A 141 -0.28 -3.85 19.21
CA TRP A 141 -0.32 -2.45 19.63
C TRP A 141 0.63 -2.24 20.81
N PRO A 142 1.36 -1.10 20.91
CA PRO A 142 2.30 -0.86 22.01
C PRO A 142 1.64 -1.03 23.38
N SER A 143 2.24 -1.87 24.23
CA SER A 143 1.62 -2.36 25.47
C SER A 143 1.58 -1.30 26.60
N ASP A 144 2.38 -0.26 26.47
CA ASP A 144 2.40 0.95 27.28
C ASP A 144 1.31 1.97 26.89
N ILE A 145 0.66 1.80 25.73
CA ILE A 145 -0.25 2.78 25.14
C ILE A 145 -1.71 2.30 25.22
N PRO A 146 -2.64 3.09 25.79
CA PRO A 146 -4.06 2.74 25.85
C PRO A 146 -4.67 2.37 24.48
N ALA A 147 -5.69 1.50 24.51
CA ALA A 147 -6.40 1.06 23.32
C ALA A 147 -7.14 2.22 22.63
N ASP A 148 -6.69 2.60 21.43
CA ASP A 148 -7.42 3.58 20.61
C ASP A 148 -8.56 2.88 19.83
N LYS A 149 -9.79 3.37 19.98
CA LYS A 149 -10.99 2.79 19.36
C LYS A 149 -11.04 2.84 17.83
N GLU A 150 -10.26 3.69 17.18
CA GLU A 150 -10.18 3.83 15.72
C GLU A 150 -8.92 3.16 15.14
N LEU A 151 -7.81 3.17 15.89
CA LEU A 151 -6.49 2.74 15.41
C LEU A 151 -6.08 1.34 15.88
N SER A 152 -6.71 0.81 16.94
CA SER A 152 -6.47 -0.54 17.45
C SER A 152 -7.68 -1.46 17.28
N VAL A 153 -7.44 -2.76 17.42
CA VAL A 153 -8.47 -3.81 17.48
C VAL A 153 -8.06 -4.89 18.49
N LYS A 154 -9.01 -5.40 19.26
CA LYS A 154 -8.79 -6.52 20.18
C LYS A 154 -9.01 -7.84 19.46
N GLY A 155 -7.99 -8.70 19.44
CA GLY A 155 -8.03 -10.01 18.77
C GLY A 155 -8.96 -11.02 19.44
N GLU A 156 -8.99 -12.23 18.89
CA GLU A 156 -9.64 -13.40 19.50
C GLU A 156 -8.92 -13.88 20.78
N ASP A 157 -7.58 -13.77 20.81
CA ASP A 157 -6.72 -14.12 21.96
C ASP A 157 -6.76 -13.10 23.10
N GLY A 158 -7.42 -11.95 22.88
CA GLY A 158 -7.55 -10.87 23.84
C GLY A 158 -6.41 -9.84 23.83
N LYS A 159 -5.38 -9.98 22.99
CA LYS A 159 -4.36 -8.94 22.77
C LYS A 159 -4.92 -7.77 21.96
N LEU A 160 -4.20 -6.65 21.96
CA LEU A 160 -4.45 -5.48 21.12
C LEU A 160 -3.50 -5.47 19.92
N TYR A 161 -4.02 -5.10 18.77
CA TYR A 161 -3.30 -5.07 17.50
C TYR A 161 -3.55 -3.75 16.77
N HIS A 162 -2.60 -3.32 15.94
CA HIS A 162 -2.82 -2.27 14.95
C HIS A 162 -3.97 -2.66 14.01
N TRP A 163 -4.99 -1.80 13.87
CA TRP A 163 -6.13 -2.07 12.99
C TRP A 163 -5.80 -1.77 11.52
N ILE A 164 -4.99 -0.73 11.27
CA ILE A 164 -4.39 -0.41 9.97
C ILE A 164 -2.89 -0.75 10.05
N LEU A 165 -2.36 -1.44 9.05
CA LEU A 165 -0.95 -1.85 9.00
C LEU A 165 0.02 -0.65 9.12
N PRO A 166 1.05 -0.71 9.99
CA PRO A 166 2.05 0.34 10.10
C PRO A 166 2.77 0.68 8.78
N SER A 167 3.00 -0.32 7.92
CA SER A 167 3.63 -0.15 6.61
C SER A 167 2.84 0.75 5.65
N PHE A 168 1.51 0.84 5.78
CA PHE A 168 0.71 1.81 5.02
C PHE A 168 1.06 3.25 5.42
N PHE A 169 1.17 3.53 6.71
CA PHE A 169 1.55 4.85 7.21
C PHE A 169 3.01 5.18 6.88
N GLN A 170 3.92 4.20 6.94
CA GLN A 170 5.31 4.36 6.48
C GLN A 170 5.37 4.73 4.99
N MET A 171 4.56 4.11 4.14
CA MET A 171 4.48 4.44 2.71
C MET A 171 4.07 5.89 2.46
N LEU A 172 3.16 6.47 3.27
CA LEU A 172 2.81 7.89 3.16
C LEU A 172 4.02 8.81 3.44
N GLN A 173 4.86 8.47 4.44
CA GLN A 173 6.09 9.20 4.76
C GLN A 173 7.15 9.02 3.67
N ASP A 174 7.36 7.79 3.22
CA ASP A 174 8.32 7.42 2.19
C ASP A 174 8.06 8.17 0.88
N LEU A 175 6.83 8.16 0.37
CA LEU A 175 6.50 8.82 -0.90
C LEU A 175 6.62 10.34 -0.80
N ALA A 176 6.16 10.93 0.31
CA ALA A 176 6.25 12.38 0.53
C ALA A 176 7.69 12.87 0.69
N SER A 177 8.54 12.12 1.42
CA SER A 177 9.97 12.44 1.56
C SER A 177 10.76 12.27 0.26
N GLN A 178 10.32 11.36 -0.62
CA GLN A 178 10.84 11.21 -1.99
C GLN A 178 10.32 12.30 -2.96
N GLY A 179 9.38 13.15 -2.55
CA GLY A 179 8.77 14.17 -3.41
C GLY A 179 7.87 13.60 -4.50
N VAL A 180 7.35 12.37 -4.34
CA VAL A 180 6.40 11.76 -5.26
C VAL A 180 5.03 12.41 -5.06
N GLU A 181 4.42 12.93 -6.12
CA GLU A 181 3.03 13.39 -6.03
C GLU A 181 2.09 12.18 -6.07
N PHE A 182 1.28 12.00 -5.03
CA PHE A 182 0.36 10.88 -4.94
C PHE A 182 -1.02 11.26 -4.40
N SER A 183 -2.00 10.40 -4.66
CA SER A 183 -3.27 10.34 -3.94
C SER A 183 -3.64 8.89 -3.60
N VAL A 184 -4.49 8.71 -2.59
CA VAL A 184 -4.96 7.39 -2.15
C VAL A 184 -6.47 7.33 -2.27
N LEU A 185 -6.96 6.30 -2.97
CA LEU A 185 -8.37 5.96 -3.08
C LEU A 185 -8.60 4.58 -2.47
N PHE A 186 -9.04 4.55 -1.22
CA PHE A 186 -9.50 3.32 -0.59
C PHE A 186 -10.70 2.75 -1.36
N ARG A 187 -10.62 1.46 -1.70
CA ARG A 187 -11.62 0.67 -2.43
C ARG A 187 -12.11 -0.40 -1.47
N THR A 188 -13.38 -0.78 -1.51
CA THR A 188 -13.84 -1.92 -0.69
C THR A 188 -15.23 -2.39 -1.09
N PHE A 189 -15.45 -3.70 -1.05
CA PHE A 189 -16.80 -4.28 -1.05
C PHE A 189 -17.49 -4.23 0.32
N GLY A 190 -16.74 -3.96 1.40
CA GLY A 190 -17.21 -3.99 2.80
C GLY A 190 -17.86 -2.68 3.28
N SER A 191 -17.98 -2.56 4.61
CA SER A 191 -18.58 -1.41 5.30
C SER A 191 -17.56 -0.51 6.00
N ASP A 192 -16.28 -0.90 6.00
CA ASP A 192 -15.25 -0.38 6.91
C ASP A 192 -14.68 0.98 6.49
N LEU A 193 -14.92 1.41 5.24
CA LEU A 193 -14.41 2.64 4.64
C LEU A 193 -14.61 3.91 5.49
N PRO A 194 -15.78 4.21 6.10
CA PRO A 194 -15.94 5.41 6.92
C PRO A 194 -15.05 5.40 8.17
N ARG A 195 -14.82 4.22 8.78
CA ARG A 195 -13.92 4.07 9.93
C ARG A 195 -12.46 4.22 9.49
N VAL A 196 -12.06 3.68 8.33
CA VAL A 196 -10.71 3.91 7.77
C VAL A 196 -10.48 5.40 7.47
N LEU A 197 -11.42 6.09 6.83
CA LEU A 197 -11.31 7.52 6.56
C LEU A 197 -11.22 8.35 7.85
N ASN A 198 -11.95 7.97 8.91
CA ASN A 198 -11.85 8.61 10.22
C ASN A 198 -10.50 8.36 10.90
N ALA A 199 -10.07 7.09 10.96
CA ALA A 199 -8.79 6.65 11.52
C ALA A 199 -7.61 7.37 10.83
N VAL A 200 -7.51 7.27 9.51
CA VAL A 200 -6.44 7.88 8.71
C VAL A 200 -6.44 9.40 8.86
N LYS A 201 -7.62 10.06 8.90
CA LYS A 201 -7.74 11.51 9.15
C LYS A 201 -7.14 11.89 10.51
N ARG A 202 -7.42 11.14 11.58
CA ARG A 202 -6.81 11.39 12.90
C ARG A 202 -5.29 11.25 12.86
N VAL A 203 -4.75 10.27 12.16
CA VAL A 203 -3.29 10.13 12.01
C VAL A 203 -2.69 11.32 11.26
N VAL A 204 -3.13 11.59 10.03
CA VAL A 204 -2.47 12.58 9.14
C VAL A 204 -2.83 14.04 9.44
N GLN A 205 -3.70 14.30 10.43
CA GLN A 205 -4.07 15.67 10.86
C GLN A 205 -3.85 15.94 12.36
N GLN A 206 -3.69 14.90 13.19
CA GLN A 206 -3.60 15.03 14.65
C GLN A 206 -2.45 14.20 15.27
N GLY A 207 -1.65 13.48 14.47
CA GLY A 207 -0.53 12.67 14.97
C GLY A 207 -0.97 11.48 15.83
N SER A 208 -2.24 11.05 15.74
CA SER A 208 -2.83 10.09 16.68
C SER A 208 -2.26 8.67 16.66
N HIS A 209 -1.35 8.33 15.73
CA HIS A 209 -0.74 7.00 15.69
C HIS A 209 0.61 7.01 16.42
N PRO A 210 0.85 6.13 17.40
CA PRO A 210 2.02 6.22 18.27
C PRO A 210 3.35 6.05 17.53
N LEU A 211 3.37 5.22 16.48
CA LEU A 211 4.57 5.01 15.65
C LEU A 211 4.77 6.10 14.57
N PHE A 212 3.78 6.99 14.35
CA PHE A 212 3.81 8.00 13.27
C PHE A 212 3.25 9.36 13.73
N PRO A 213 3.82 9.98 14.79
CA PRO A 213 3.34 11.26 15.31
C PRO A 213 3.52 12.41 14.30
N ASP A 214 4.56 12.34 13.46
CA ASP A 214 4.97 13.41 12.54
C ASP A 214 4.18 13.48 11.23
N LEU A 215 3.28 12.53 10.95
CA LEU A 215 2.46 12.53 9.73
C LEU A 215 1.67 13.83 9.44
N PRO A 216 1.23 14.65 10.41
CA PRO A 216 0.65 15.97 10.16
C PRO A 216 1.59 16.95 9.44
N ALA A 217 2.91 16.78 9.53
CA ALA A 217 3.88 17.61 8.79
C ALA A 217 3.71 17.50 7.26
N LEU A 218 3.19 16.36 6.77
CA LEU A 218 2.88 16.13 5.36
C LEU A 218 1.63 16.89 4.87
N LYS A 219 0.82 17.46 5.78
CA LYS A 219 -0.38 18.27 5.50
C LYS A 219 -1.41 17.56 4.59
N LEU A 220 -1.44 16.23 4.63
CA LEU A 220 -2.30 15.39 3.79
C LEU A 220 -3.79 15.65 4.12
N ARG A 221 -4.58 15.90 3.08
CA ARG A 221 -6.03 16.11 3.20
C ARG A 221 -6.76 14.77 3.10
N VAL A 222 -7.76 14.55 3.96
CA VAL A 222 -8.65 13.38 3.90
C VAL A 222 -10.07 13.81 3.59
N ASN A 223 -10.59 13.35 2.45
CA ASN A 223 -12.00 13.50 2.09
C ASN A 223 -12.83 12.44 2.81
N SER A 224 -13.48 12.83 3.91
CA SER A 224 -14.33 11.95 4.73
C SER A 224 -15.64 11.52 4.03
N SER A 225 -16.00 12.14 2.90
CA SER A 225 -17.20 11.78 2.13
C SER A 225 -16.95 10.51 1.31
N ALA A 226 -17.19 9.36 1.95
CA ALA A 226 -17.11 8.04 1.35
C ALA A 226 -18.03 7.94 0.11
N GLY A 227 -17.42 7.77 -1.06
CA GLY A 227 -18.17 7.59 -2.30
C GLY A 227 -18.67 6.15 -2.48
N ARG A 228 -19.41 5.92 -3.56
CA ARG A 228 -19.90 4.59 -3.98
C ARG A 228 -19.65 4.40 -5.47
N ILE A 229 -19.21 3.21 -5.87
CA ILE A 229 -19.17 2.77 -7.27
C ILE A 229 -20.20 1.66 -7.45
N ARG A 230 -21.04 1.78 -8.48
CA ARG A 230 -22.18 0.91 -8.77
C ARG A 230 -22.19 0.52 -10.25
N CYS A 231 -21.71 -0.69 -10.52
CA CYS A 231 -21.71 -1.31 -11.85
C CYS A 231 -23.10 -1.83 -12.24
N SER A 232 -23.40 -1.84 -13.54
CA SER A 232 -24.64 -2.36 -14.13
C SER A 232 -24.37 -2.86 -15.56
N GLY A 233 -25.32 -3.59 -16.16
CA GLY A 233 -25.26 -3.96 -17.59
C GLY A 233 -25.33 -2.77 -18.55
N LYS A 234 -25.53 -1.55 -18.04
CA LYS A 234 -25.46 -0.28 -18.79
C LYS A 234 -24.28 0.58 -18.31
N GLY A 235 -23.14 -0.04 -18.01
CA GLY A 235 -21.94 0.63 -17.51
C GLY A 235 -21.94 0.91 -16.00
N THR A 236 -20.96 1.69 -15.57
CA THR A 236 -20.65 1.96 -14.15
C THR A 236 -21.01 3.39 -13.78
N THR A 237 -21.53 3.57 -12.56
CA THR A 237 -21.79 4.87 -11.95
C THR A 237 -20.91 5.09 -10.72
N LEU A 238 -20.31 6.26 -10.60
CA LEU A 238 -19.57 6.74 -9.43
C LEU A 238 -20.37 7.87 -8.77
N ILE A 239 -20.54 7.81 -7.46
CA ILE A 239 -21.36 8.75 -6.68
C ILE A 239 -20.56 9.22 -5.44
N ARG A 240 -20.46 10.53 -5.21
CA ARG A 240 -19.90 11.13 -3.98
C ARG A 240 -20.61 12.45 -3.66
N GLY A 241 -21.44 12.45 -2.62
CA GLY A 241 -22.28 13.63 -2.31
C GLY A 241 -23.21 13.92 -3.49
N GLU A 242 -23.07 15.10 -4.07
CA GLU A 242 -23.78 15.54 -5.28
C GLU A 242 -23.05 15.15 -6.59
N GLU A 243 -21.78 14.75 -6.52
CA GLU A 243 -21.02 14.29 -7.69
C GLU A 243 -21.58 12.94 -8.19
N HIS A 244 -22.03 12.90 -9.44
CA HIS A 244 -22.60 11.69 -10.07
C HIS A 244 -22.08 11.53 -11.50
N LEU A 245 -21.16 10.58 -11.70
CA LEU A 245 -20.49 10.30 -12.98
C LEU A 245 -20.90 8.91 -13.50
N SER A 246 -21.00 8.75 -14.82
CA SER A 246 -21.45 7.51 -15.44
C SER A 246 -20.64 7.20 -16.70
N THR A 247 -20.30 5.92 -16.91
CA THR A 247 -19.52 5.50 -18.10
C THR A 247 -20.35 5.42 -19.38
N ARG A 248 -21.68 5.60 -19.30
CA ARG A 248 -22.55 5.79 -20.50
C ARG A 248 -22.19 7.05 -21.26
N ASP A 249 -21.71 8.04 -20.50
CA ASP A 249 -21.29 9.35 -20.96
C ASP A 249 -19.80 9.33 -21.35
N GLY A 250 -19.19 8.14 -21.43
CA GLY A 250 -17.79 7.87 -21.77
C GLY A 250 -16.97 7.37 -20.57
N GLU A 251 -16.22 6.28 -20.76
CA GLU A 251 -15.27 5.74 -19.76
C GLU A 251 -14.22 6.81 -19.36
N ARG A 252 -13.87 7.68 -20.31
CA ARG A 252 -12.91 8.79 -20.20
C ARG A 252 -13.19 9.75 -19.04
N HIS A 253 -14.46 10.11 -18.81
CA HIS A 253 -14.84 11.04 -17.74
C HIS A 253 -14.63 10.45 -16.33
N VAL A 254 -14.87 9.14 -16.17
CA VAL A 254 -14.64 8.46 -14.88
C VAL A 254 -13.14 8.31 -14.62
N TYR A 255 -12.33 8.04 -15.65
CA TYR A 255 -10.86 8.09 -15.55
C TYR A 255 -10.38 9.48 -15.11
N GLN A 256 -10.75 10.54 -15.83
CA GLN A 256 -10.31 11.92 -15.54
C GLN A 256 -10.67 12.37 -14.12
N TYR A 257 -11.87 12.02 -13.62
CA TYR A 257 -12.27 12.30 -12.24
C TYR A 257 -11.46 11.52 -11.19
N LEU A 258 -11.10 10.26 -11.46
CA LEU A 258 -10.25 9.47 -10.55
C LEU A 258 -8.79 9.99 -10.58
N SER A 259 -8.29 10.38 -11.75
CA SER A 259 -6.97 11.00 -11.96
C SER A 259 -6.82 12.35 -11.26
N SER A 260 -7.91 13.12 -11.10
CA SER A 260 -7.90 14.42 -10.40
C SER A 260 -7.96 14.32 -8.87
N ALA A 261 -8.13 13.11 -8.31
CA ALA A 261 -8.25 12.92 -6.87
C ALA A 261 -7.03 13.45 -6.08
N VAL A 262 -7.27 14.32 -5.09
CA VAL A 262 -6.23 14.94 -4.23
C VAL A 262 -6.28 14.37 -2.82
N GLY A 263 -5.11 14.07 -2.25
CA GLY A 263 -4.99 13.57 -0.88
C GLY A 263 -5.51 12.14 -0.74
N LEU A 264 -6.25 11.86 0.33
CA LEU A 264 -6.80 10.54 0.63
C LEU A 264 -8.33 10.58 0.64
N GLY A 265 -8.95 9.57 0.06
CA GLY A 265 -10.41 9.40 0.02
C GLY A 265 -10.77 7.96 -0.30
N GLY A 266 -12.01 7.69 -0.70
CA GLY A 266 -12.36 6.34 -1.13
C GLY A 266 -13.78 6.15 -1.65
N PHE A 267 -14.04 4.91 -2.06
CA PHE A 267 -15.26 4.42 -2.71
C PHE A 267 -15.61 3.00 -2.25
N GLN A 268 -16.87 2.78 -1.86
CA GLN A 268 -17.42 1.45 -1.68
C GLN A 268 -17.88 0.88 -3.03
N ASP A 269 -17.33 -0.26 -3.44
CA ASP A 269 -17.63 -0.98 -4.68
C ASP A 269 -18.93 -1.80 -4.61
N HIS A 270 -19.32 -2.37 -5.75
CA HIS A 270 -20.60 -3.04 -5.91
C HIS A 270 -20.51 -4.56 -5.68
N PHE A 271 -20.46 -5.00 -4.41
CA PHE A 271 -20.37 -6.43 -4.08
C PHE A 271 -21.47 -7.27 -4.74
N GLY A 272 -22.71 -6.77 -4.71
CA GLY A 272 -23.87 -7.40 -5.36
C GLY A 272 -23.83 -7.41 -6.89
N TRP A 273 -22.86 -6.77 -7.53
CA TRP A 273 -22.55 -6.96 -8.95
C TRP A 273 -21.50 -8.08 -9.14
N TRP A 274 -20.41 -8.05 -8.37
CA TRP A 274 -19.36 -9.07 -8.42
C TRP A 274 -19.93 -10.48 -8.18
N ALA A 275 -20.74 -10.64 -7.13
CA ALA A 275 -21.39 -11.91 -6.81
C ALA A 275 -22.40 -12.40 -7.87
N ARG A 276 -23.04 -11.48 -8.62
CA ARG A 276 -23.95 -11.83 -9.73
C ARG A 276 -23.20 -12.23 -11.00
N ASN A 277 -21.99 -11.73 -11.20
CA ASN A 277 -21.08 -12.11 -12.28
C ASN A 277 -20.11 -13.20 -11.82
N THR A 278 -20.60 -14.11 -10.95
CA THR A 278 -19.90 -15.31 -10.45
C THR A 278 -18.48 -15.07 -9.94
N TYR A 279 -18.23 -13.93 -9.28
CA TYR A 279 -16.91 -13.50 -8.79
C TYR A 279 -15.81 -13.33 -9.85
N SER A 280 -16.16 -13.40 -11.14
CA SER A 280 -15.23 -13.21 -12.26
C SER A 280 -14.69 -11.77 -12.35
N ILE A 281 -13.58 -11.63 -13.09
CA ILE A 281 -12.94 -10.35 -13.43
C ILE A 281 -13.92 -9.30 -13.99
N LEU A 282 -14.94 -9.70 -14.76
CA LEU A 282 -15.96 -8.80 -15.34
C LEU A 282 -16.96 -8.26 -14.30
N GLY A 283 -17.03 -8.89 -13.13
CA GLY A 283 -17.77 -8.42 -11.97
C GLY A 283 -16.94 -7.54 -11.02
N GLY A 284 -15.62 -7.47 -11.22
CA GLY A 284 -14.66 -6.91 -10.28
C GLY A 284 -14.78 -5.41 -10.04
N LYS A 285 -13.91 -4.90 -9.15
CA LYS A 285 -13.76 -3.46 -8.85
C LYS A 285 -13.19 -2.77 -10.09
N PRO A 286 -13.91 -1.87 -10.76
CA PRO A 286 -13.42 -1.28 -12.00
C PRO A 286 -12.24 -0.34 -11.73
N LEU A 287 -11.26 -0.41 -12.62
CA LEU A 287 -10.03 0.37 -12.66
C LEU A 287 -9.78 0.80 -14.10
N TRP A 288 -9.57 2.10 -14.33
CA TRP A 288 -9.28 2.64 -15.65
C TRP A 288 -7.80 2.98 -15.75
N ILE A 289 -7.15 2.53 -16.83
CA ILE A 289 -5.74 2.75 -17.11
C ILE A 289 -5.63 3.35 -18.50
N ASP A 290 -5.05 4.54 -18.60
CA ASP A 290 -4.62 5.10 -19.86
C ASP A 290 -3.10 4.87 -20.02
N PRO A 291 -2.64 4.08 -21.01
CA PRO A 291 -1.21 3.93 -21.29
C PRO A 291 -0.63 5.15 -22.02
N PHE A 292 -1.46 6.05 -22.55
CA PHE A 292 -1.06 7.26 -23.28
C PHE A 292 -0.85 8.47 -22.35
N ASP A 293 -1.67 8.66 -21.32
CA ASP A 293 -1.51 9.74 -20.32
C ASP A 293 -0.11 9.67 -19.69
N ASN A 294 0.70 10.72 -19.88
CA ASN A 294 2.08 10.77 -19.37
C ASN A 294 2.19 11.34 -17.95
N LYS A 295 1.13 11.95 -17.43
CA LYS A 295 1.04 12.69 -16.16
C LYS A 295 0.56 11.82 -15.00
N VAL A 296 -0.28 10.82 -15.25
CA VAL A 296 -0.92 10.02 -14.19
C VAL A 296 -0.80 8.51 -14.42
N GLN A 297 -0.31 7.78 -13.41
CA GLN A 297 -0.33 6.31 -13.36
C GLN A 297 -1.26 5.84 -12.23
N HIS A 298 -2.10 4.85 -12.51
CA HIS A 298 -2.99 4.24 -11.51
C HIS A 298 -2.39 2.89 -11.09
N ILE A 299 -2.32 2.64 -9.78
CA ILE A 299 -1.78 1.39 -9.20
C ILE A 299 -2.81 0.83 -8.23
N PHE A 300 -3.23 -0.42 -8.39
CA PHE A 300 -4.20 -1.11 -7.52
C PHE A 300 -3.52 -2.21 -6.71
N ILE A 301 -3.76 -2.20 -5.40
CA ILE A 301 -3.16 -3.09 -4.42
C ILE A 301 -4.27 -3.84 -3.68
N ASP A 302 -4.27 -5.17 -3.75
CA ASP A 302 -5.34 -6.05 -3.25
C ASP A 302 -4.82 -7.47 -3.02
N ASP A 303 -5.23 -8.18 -1.95
CA ASP A 303 -4.82 -9.58 -1.73
C ASP A 303 -5.48 -10.57 -2.70
N ASN A 304 -6.54 -10.17 -3.41
CA ASN A 304 -7.31 -11.01 -4.33
C ASN A 304 -7.14 -10.66 -5.83
N ILE A 305 -6.04 -10.00 -6.21
CA ILE A 305 -5.54 -9.99 -7.60
C ILE A 305 -4.91 -11.36 -7.91
N ARG A 306 -5.19 -11.93 -9.08
CA ARG A 306 -4.68 -13.23 -9.55
C ARG A 306 -4.21 -13.12 -10.99
N GLN A 307 -2.96 -13.51 -11.29
CA GLN A 307 -2.36 -13.34 -12.62
C GLN A 307 -3.01 -14.19 -13.73
N ASN A 308 -3.69 -15.28 -13.35
CA ASN A 308 -4.46 -16.15 -14.24
C ASN A 308 -5.94 -15.74 -14.37
N ASP A 309 -6.32 -14.56 -13.86
CA ASP A 309 -7.67 -13.96 -13.87
C ASP A 309 -8.80 -14.72 -13.14
N GLU A 310 -8.56 -15.95 -12.68
CA GLU A 310 -9.50 -16.73 -11.86
C GLU A 310 -9.86 -15.98 -10.56
N ASP A 311 -11.16 -15.76 -10.33
CA ASP A 311 -11.73 -14.97 -9.22
C ASP A 311 -11.06 -13.60 -8.98
N SER A 312 -10.37 -13.05 -9.98
CA SER A 312 -9.57 -11.83 -9.85
C SER A 312 -10.45 -10.61 -9.59
N ILE A 313 -10.19 -9.94 -8.47
CA ILE A 313 -11.13 -9.01 -7.83
C ILE A 313 -11.21 -7.61 -8.48
N VAL A 314 -10.27 -7.27 -9.36
CA VAL A 314 -10.18 -5.98 -10.07
C VAL A 314 -10.61 -6.20 -11.52
N HIS A 315 -11.40 -5.28 -12.09
CA HIS A 315 -11.74 -5.27 -13.52
C HIS A 315 -10.88 -4.20 -14.23
N PRO A 316 -9.78 -4.56 -14.92
CA PRO A 316 -8.88 -3.58 -15.50
C PRO A 316 -9.36 -3.17 -16.90
N LYS A 317 -9.56 -1.87 -17.10
CA LYS A 317 -10.05 -1.25 -18.34
C LYS A 317 -8.94 -0.39 -18.94
N VAL A 318 -8.33 -0.86 -20.03
CA VAL A 318 -7.23 -0.18 -20.71
C VAL A 318 -7.76 0.57 -21.93
N PHE A 319 -7.49 1.88 -22.01
CA PHE A 319 -7.86 2.69 -23.18
C PHE A 319 -7.12 2.26 -24.44
N LEU A 320 -7.81 2.25 -25.58
CA LEU A 320 -7.27 1.77 -26.86
C LEU A 320 -6.48 2.84 -27.64
N GLU A 321 -6.85 4.11 -27.48
CA GLU A 321 -6.32 5.24 -28.25
C GLU A 321 -6.11 6.48 -27.37
N PRO A 322 -5.16 7.39 -27.70
CA PRO A 322 -4.98 8.66 -27.01
C PRO A 322 -6.28 9.49 -27.01
N GLU A 323 -6.70 9.99 -25.84
CA GLU A 323 -8.00 10.65 -25.59
C GLU A 323 -9.26 9.83 -25.97
N GLY A 324 -9.11 8.61 -26.50
CA GLY A 324 -10.21 7.77 -26.95
C GLY A 324 -11.20 7.41 -25.84
N LEU A 325 -12.46 7.14 -26.22
CA LEU A 325 -13.56 6.86 -25.29
C LEU A 325 -13.73 5.36 -24.98
N GLN A 326 -13.05 4.47 -25.72
CA GLN A 326 -13.21 3.02 -25.62
C GLN A 326 -12.08 2.36 -24.81
N THR A 327 -12.44 1.32 -24.05
CA THR A 327 -11.51 0.49 -23.28
C THR A 327 -11.70 -0.99 -23.58
N ARG A 328 -10.62 -1.77 -23.72
CA ARG A 328 -10.69 -3.23 -23.59
C ARG A 328 -10.57 -3.65 -22.12
N THR A 329 -10.97 -4.88 -21.80
CA THR A 329 -10.48 -5.54 -20.58
C THR A 329 -9.05 -6.01 -20.83
N ALA A 330 -8.18 -5.90 -19.83
CA ALA A 330 -6.83 -6.47 -19.85
C ALA A 330 -6.72 -7.57 -18.78
N SER A 331 -5.82 -8.54 -18.99
CA SER A 331 -5.52 -9.55 -17.97
C SER A 331 -4.77 -8.91 -16.80
N ALA A 332 -4.88 -9.51 -15.62
CA ALA A 332 -4.10 -9.10 -14.47
C ALA A 332 -2.60 -9.34 -14.67
N SER A 333 -2.23 -10.35 -15.48
CA SER A 333 -0.85 -10.64 -15.88
C SER A 333 -0.22 -9.57 -16.78
N GLU A 334 -0.98 -8.95 -17.69
CA GLU A 334 -0.49 -7.83 -18.53
C GLU A 334 -0.13 -6.58 -17.69
N LEU A 335 -0.77 -6.44 -16.53
CA LEU A 335 -0.69 -5.24 -15.69
C LEU A 335 0.04 -5.48 -14.35
N TYR A 336 0.51 -6.70 -14.11
CA TYR A 336 1.20 -7.07 -12.88
C TYR A 336 2.53 -6.33 -12.76
N ASP A 337 2.84 -5.81 -11.58
CA ASP A 337 4.02 -4.97 -11.33
C ASP A 337 4.14 -3.74 -12.27
N LEU A 338 3.00 -3.28 -12.80
CA LEU A 338 2.85 -2.07 -13.62
C LEU A 338 1.73 -1.17 -13.09
N CYS A 339 0.52 -1.74 -13.00
CA CYS A 339 -0.70 -1.09 -12.50
C CYS A 339 -1.46 -1.96 -11.47
N LEU A 340 -1.07 -3.21 -11.27
CA LEU A 340 -1.69 -4.15 -10.32
C LEU A 340 -0.63 -4.80 -9.44
N ILE A 341 -0.94 -4.97 -8.15
CA ILE A 341 -0.07 -5.60 -7.15
C ILE A 341 -0.93 -6.55 -6.29
N GLN A 342 -0.65 -7.85 -6.36
CA GLN A 342 -1.19 -8.80 -5.38
C GLN A 342 -0.52 -8.56 -4.02
N ASN A 343 -1.31 -8.30 -2.98
CA ASN A 343 -0.78 -8.01 -1.65
C ASN A 343 -0.23 -9.27 -0.96
N ASP A 344 1.04 -9.20 -0.53
CA ASP A 344 1.64 -10.17 0.38
C ASP A 344 1.42 -9.66 1.81
N LEU A 345 0.41 -10.19 2.50
CA LEU A 345 0.06 -9.73 3.84
C LEU A 345 1.19 -9.99 4.86
N LEU A 346 1.96 -11.07 4.70
CA LEU A 346 3.05 -11.40 5.63
C LEU A 346 4.17 -10.36 5.50
N LYS A 347 4.52 -9.97 4.27
CA LYS A 347 5.49 -8.88 4.03
C LYS A 347 4.92 -7.50 4.39
N ALA A 348 3.65 -7.24 4.11
CA ALA A 348 3.01 -5.98 4.50
C ALA A 348 2.96 -5.80 6.04
N ILE A 349 3.04 -6.90 6.82
CA ILE A 349 3.23 -6.88 8.28
C ILE A 349 4.70 -6.71 8.66
N SER A 350 5.60 -7.52 8.07
CA SER A 350 6.99 -7.67 8.54
C SER A 350 8.03 -6.73 7.90
N GLU A 351 7.75 -6.17 6.73
CA GLU A 351 8.62 -5.24 6.00
C GLU A 351 8.01 -3.83 6.04
N PRO A 352 8.47 -2.89 6.90
CA PRO A 352 7.85 -1.57 7.05
C PRO A 352 7.75 -0.76 5.75
N ARG A 353 8.64 -1.02 4.79
CA ARG A 353 8.71 -0.32 3.49
C ARG A 353 8.07 -1.10 2.33
N TYR A 354 7.36 -2.20 2.60
CA TYR A 354 6.77 -3.09 1.60
C TYR A 354 6.03 -2.32 0.49
N PHE A 355 5.00 -1.56 0.86
CA PHE A 355 4.19 -0.83 -0.12
C PHE A 355 5.01 0.18 -0.93
N THR A 356 5.96 0.88 -0.30
CA THR A 356 6.88 1.78 -1.02
C THR A 356 7.64 1.03 -2.11
N GLN A 357 8.26 -0.10 -1.78
CA GLN A 357 9.08 -0.87 -2.71
C GLN A 357 8.24 -1.42 -3.86
N ARG A 358 7.04 -1.95 -3.58
CA ARG A 358 6.13 -2.46 -4.60
C ARG A 358 5.61 -1.35 -5.52
N ILE A 359 5.30 -0.17 -4.99
CA ILE A 359 4.94 1.03 -5.77
C ILE A 359 6.12 1.52 -6.64
N GLN A 360 7.35 1.56 -6.10
CA GLN A 360 8.55 1.93 -6.85
C GLN A 360 8.82 0.98 -8.03
N ILE A 361 8.57 -0.33 -7.86
CA ILE A 361 8.65 -1.32 -8.95
C ILE A 361 7.64 -0.97 -10.04
N CYS A 362 6.36 -0.73 -9.70
CA CYS A 362 5.35 -0.30 -10.66
C CYS A 362 5.71 1.00 -11.39
N MET A 363 6.24 2.00 -10.69
CA MET A 363 6.69 3.27 -11.32
C MET A 363 7.83 3.05 -12.31
N LYS A 364 8.82 2.22 -11.94
CA LYS A 364 9.98 1.90 -12.79
C LYS A 364 9.57 1.11 -14.03
N ASN A 365 8.78 0.05 -13.86
CA ASN A 365 8.37 -0.83 -14.95
C ASN A 365 7.45 -0.11 -15.95
N TYR A 366 6.53 0.73 -15.45
CA TYR A 366 5.63 1.51 -16.31
C TYR A 366 6.41 2.54 -17.13
N GLU A 367 7.45 3.17 -16.57
CA GLU A 367 8.36 4.02 -17.34
C GLU A 367 9.15 3.25 -18.41
N GLY A 368 9.60 2.02 -18.10
CA GLY A 368 10.25 1.13 -19.06
C GLY A 368 9.33 0.77 -20.24
N ASN A 369 8.13 0.28 -19.96
CA ASN A 369 7.16 -0.11 -20.99
C ASN A 369 6.73 1.06 -21.89
N ARG A 370 6.74 2.30 -21.38
CA ARG A 370 6.51 3.48 -22.23
C ARG A 370 7.63 3.76 -23.24
N GLN A 371 8.85 3.32 -22.96
CA GLN A 371 10.01 3.52 -23.82
C GLN A 371 10.16 2.39 -24.85
N THR A 372 9.72 1.16 -24.53
CA THR A 372 9.75 -0.01 -25.42
C THR A 372 8.45 -0.25 -26.20
N GLY A 373 7.35 0.39 -25.80
CA GLY A 373 5.99 0.04 -26.22
C GLY A 373 5.31 -0.90 -25.22
N TRP A 374 4.00 -0.74 -25.06
CA TRP A 374 3.21 -1.55 -24.13
C TRP A 374 3.11 -3.01 -24.61
N PRO A 375 3.28 -4.02 -23.75
CA PRO A 375 3.16 -5.42 -24.15
C PRO A 375 1.78 -5.73 -24.72
N ASN A 376 1.74 -6.31 -25.92
CA ASN A 376 0.55 -6.99 -26.41
C ASN A 376 0.46 -8.39 -25.76
N GLU A 377 -0.75 -8.95 -25.63
CA GLU A 377 -1.00 -10.23 -24.94
C GLU A 377 -0.12 -11.41 -25.41
N ALA A 378 0.33 -11.37 -26.67
CA ALA A 378 1.21 -12.37 -27.25
C ALA A 378 2.65 -12.36 -26.68
N GLN A 379 3.14 -11.20 -26.19
CA GLN A 379 4.48 -11.07 -25.61
C GLN A 379 4.52 -11.59 -24.17
N VAL A 380 3.57 -11.16 -23.34
CA VAL A 380 3.48 -11.55 -21.92
C VAL A 380 3.49 -13.08 -21.75
N LYS A 381 2.70 -13.79 -22.57
CA LYS A 381 2.60 -15.26 -22.56
C LYS A 381 3.89 -16.01 -22.94
N SER A 382 4.90 -15.32 -23.49
CA SER A 382 6.21 -15.90 -23.82
C SER A 382 7.27 -15.71 -22.72
N GLU A 383 7.01 -14.83 -21.75
CA GLU A 383 7.91 -14.57 -20.62
C GLU A 383 7.44 -15.32 -19.36
N SER A 384 6.15 -15.59 -19.21
CA SER A 384 5.57 -16.43 -18.12
C SER A 384 5.97 -17.91 -18.13
N VAL A 385 6.93 -18.32 -18.97
CA VAL A 385 7.29 -19.73 -19.25
C VAL A 385 8.83 -19.92 -19.17
N LYS A 386 9.49 -19.15 -18.29
CA LYS A 386 10.94 -19.20 -18.04
C LYS A 386 11.26 -19.08 -16.56
#